data_AF-A0A371RK07-F1
#
_entry.id   AF-A0A371RK07-F1
#
_cell.length_a   1.000
_cell.length_b   1.000
_cell.length_c   1.000
_cell.angle_alpha   90.00
_cell.angle_beta   90.00
_cell.angle_gamma   90.00
#
_symmetry.space_group_name_H-M   'P 1'
#
loop_
_entity.id
_entity.type
_entity.pdbx_description
1 polymer ?
#
loop_
_entity_poly.entity_id
_entity_poly.type
_entity_poly.pdbx_seq_one_letter_code
_entity_poly.pdbx_strand_id
1 'polypeptide(L)'
;MPGLFLVLALMGSGGFSTDMGGAVTPCADIARLERIAIHSHEARNAYGERHFRLEMGDIEELTSGLSADSLVPGTSSSFLKHRDRLADYIAGNREAVRLYKAGDKQAAIRMLQKSNTRSAWRARSVLTDFWGCRQETGETQYQEWRDKRRQTTLEADKQPRIKKRPRSIPAWKVTLLKARAMANDAKEGMMSQVSKALPEEMRSEGKEWIILSTAGLMLIGMFFCWRIFKAGERSNRQPCRISARLIAKGGNYDVKIVDLGRGGAKLMGGPQLDPKTPMQLKIGKRVLKGKSAWANRQYSGIAFQRKLRPEILSAILKQDQSTGSDLMTGKKSGSQALAT
;
A
#
# COMPACT_ATOMS: atom_id res chain seq x y z
N MET A 1 0.80 -8.80 -65.06
CA MET A 1 0.06 -7.53 -64.96
C MET A 1 -0.42 -7.38 -63.53
N PRO A 2 0.25 -6.56 -62.71
CA PRO A 2 -0.06 -6.36 -61.29
C PRO A 2 -1.11 -5.26 -61.11
N GLY A 3 -2.03 -5.45 -60.17
CA GLY A 3 -3.01 -4.44 -59.75
C GLY A 3 -2.82 -4.12 -58.28
N LEU A 4 -2.02 -3.10 -58.02
CA LEU A 4 -1.78 -2.46 -56.73
C LEU A 4 -3.07 -1.75 -56.28
N PHE A 5 -3.69 -2.13 -55.16
CA PHE A 5 -4.63 -1.24 -54.46
C PHE A 5 -4.15 -0.99 -53.03
N LEU A 6 -3.53 0.18 -52.93
CA LEU A 6 -3.14 0.91 -51.75
C LEU A 6 -4.41 1.32 -50.97
N VAL A 7 -4.71 0.68 -49.84
CA VAL A 7 -5.71 1.20 -48.89
C VAL A 7 -4.96 2.06 -47.88
N LEU A 8 -5.06 3.37 -48.08
CA LEU A 8 -4.54 4.40 -47.18
C LEU A 8 -5.13 4.25 -45.78
N ALA A 9 -4.23 4.24 -44.80
CA ALA A 9 -4.53 4.52 -43.40
C ALA A 9 -4.93 5.99 -43.23
N LEU A 10 -6.23 6.26 -43.08
CA LEU A 10 -6.72 7.47 -42.45
C LEU A 10 -6.74 7.24 -40.94
N MET A 11 -5.58 7.41 -40.30
CA MET A 11 -5.53 7.75 -38.89
C MET A 11 -6.11 9.16 -38.75
N GLY A 12 -7.41 9.24 -38.49
CA GLY A 12 -8.02 10.43 -37.95
C GLY A 12 -7.44 10.69 -36.57
N SER A 13 -6.43 11.54 -36.50
CA SER A 13 -6.08 12.33 -35.32
C SER A 13 -7.25 13.27 -35.04
N GLY A 14 -8.32 12.71 -34.46
CA GLY A 14 -9.41 13.46 -33.88
C GLY A 14 -8.89 14.22 -32.67
N GLY A 15 -8.33 15.40 -32.91
CA GLY A 15 -8.09 16.41 -31.91
C GLY A 15 -9.44 16.82 -31.32
N PHE A 16 -9.86 16.14 -30.26
CA PHE A 16 -10.88 16.61 -29.35
C PHE A 16 -10.30 17.83 -28.61
N SER A 17 -10.29 18.98 -29.29
CA SER A 17 -10.11 20.27 -28.63
C SER A 17 -11.47 20.66 -28.07
N THR A 18 -11.81 20.08 -26.91
CA THR A 18 -12.85 20.66 -26.06
C THR A 18 -12.28 21.93 -25.49
N ASP A 19 -12.75 23.04 -26.02
CA ASP A 19 -12.64 24.38 -25.46
C ASP A 19 -13.38 24.37 -24.09
N MET A 20 -12.73 23.80 -23.08
CA MET A 20 -13.16 23.86 -21.68
C MET A 20 -12.72 25.22 -21.16
N GLY A 21 -13.65 26.18 -21.21
CA GLY A 21 -13.43 27.55 -20.76
C GLY A 21 -12.64 27.63 -19.46
N GLY A 22 -11.47 28.27 -19.52
CA GLY A 22 -10.75 28.83 -18.39
C GLY A 22 -10.45 27.92 -17.19
N ALA A 23 -10.48 26.59 -17.34
CA ALA A 23 -10.09 25.69 -16.27
C ALA A 23 -8.57 25.78 -16.09
N VAL A 24 -8.14 26.61 -15.12
CA VAL A 24 -6.75 26.67 -14.67
C VAL A 24 -6.27 25.23 -14.47
N THR A 25 -5.30 24.80 -15.28
CA THR A 25 -4.75 23.46 -15.19
C THR A 25 -4.23 23.23 -13.77
N PRO A 26 -4.56 22.10 -13.10
CA PRO A 26 -4.17 21.87 -11.72
C PRO A 26 -2.67 21.58 -11.55
N CYS A 27 -1.84 21.89 -12.56
CA CYS A 27 -0.41 21.60 -12.59
C CYS A 27 0.35 22.26 -11.44
N ALA A 28 -0.01 23.49 -11.08
CA ALA A 28 0.57 24.16 -9.91
C ALA A 28 0.29 23.40 -8.60
N ASP A 29 -0.94 22.92 -8.40
CA ASP A 29 -1.33 22.16 -7.22
C ASP A 29 -0.73 20.73 -7.23
N ILE A 30 -0.56 20.12 -8.40
CA ILE A 30 0.17 18.85 -8.56
C ILE A 30 1.64 19.02 -8.20
N ALA A 31 2.27 20.14 -8.57
CA ALA A 31 3.64 20.47 -8.17
C ALA A 31 3.74 20.74 -6.65
N ARG A 32 2.71 21.35 -6.03
CA ARG A 32 2.64 21.51 -4.56
C ARG A 32 2.67 20.17 -3.84
N LEU A 33 1.99 19.13 -4.35
CA LEU A 33 2.03 17.78 -3.74
C LEU A 33 3.44 17.19 -3.65
N GLU A 34 4.29 17.49 -4.64
CA GLU A 34 5.68 17.04 -4.65
C GLU A 34 6.49 17.74 -3.57
N ARG A 35 6.34 19.06 -3.42
CA ARG A 35 6.97 19.83 -2.36
C ARG A 35 6.52 19.34 -0.97
N ILE A 36 5.23 19.09 -0.78
CA ILE A 36 4.72 18.49 0.47
C ILE A 36 5.47 17.20 0.78
N ALA A 37 5.66 16.32 -0.20
CA ALA A 37 6.34 15.05 0.02
C ALA A 37 7.82 15.19 0.41
N ILE A 38 8.51 16.19 -0.14
CA ILE A 38 9.89 16.55 0.24
C ILE A 38 9.91 17.03 1.69
N HIS A 39 9.09 18.02 2.04
CA HIS A 39 9.06 18.57 3.40
C HIS A 39 8.57 17.56 4.46
N SER A 40 7.56 16.72 4.14
CA SER A 40 7.16 15.60 5.00
C SER A 40 8.33 14.63 5.24
N HIS A 41 9.24 14.51 4.28
CA HIS A 41 10.43 13.68 4.43
C HIS A 41 11.47 14.33 5.32
N GLU A 42 11.82 15.58 5.05
CA GLU A 42 12.80 16.32 5.85
C GLU A 42 12.33 16.44 7.31
N ALA A 43 11.06 16.74 7.56
CA ALA A 43 10.46 16.73 8.89
C ALA A 43 10.69 15.40 9.62
N ARG A 44 10.52 14.25 8.96
CA ARG A 44 10.72 12.93 9.59
C ARG A 44 12.17 12.68 9.99
N ASN A 45 13.14 13.30 9.32
CA ASN A 45 14.57 13.10 9.55
C ASN A 45 15.25 14.32 10.17
N ALA A 46 14.48 15.32 10.61
CA ALA A 46 15.01 16.58 11.10
C ALA A 46 15.95 16.36 12.30
N TYR A 47 17.20 16.84 12.19
CA TYR A 47 18.23 16.76 13.21
C TYR A 47 18.07 17.78 14.36
N GLY A 48 16.85 18.19 14.68
CA GLY A 48 16.59 19.17 15.73
C GLY A 48 15.18 19.75 15.72
N GLU A 49 14.88 20.60 16.70
CA GLU A 49 13.58 21.26 16.83
C GLU A 49 13.39 22.37 15.80
N ARG A 50 14.42 23.18 15.55
CA ARG A 50 14.37 24.27 14.59
C ARG A 50 14.10 23.78 13.16
N HIS A 51 14.81 22.75 12.72
CA HIS A 51 14.60 22.15 11.40
C HIS A 51 13.18 21.57 11.30
N PHE A 52 12.74 20.79 12.30
CA PHE A 52 11.38 20.25 12.31
C PHE A 52 10.31 21.35 12.20
N ARG A 53 10.48 22.46 12.93
CA ARG A 53 9.56 23.59 12.90
C ARG A 53 9.42 24.21 11.51
N LEU A 54 10.54 24.43 10.82
CA LEU A 54 10.55 24.99 9.46
C LEU A 54 9.77 24.09 8.52
N GLU A 55 10.09 22.80 8.51
CA GLU A 55 9.42 21.82 7.64
C GLU A 55 7.90 21.72 7.91
N MET A 56 7.48 21.80 9.18
CA MET A 56 6.06 21.81 9.52
C MET A 56 5.34 23.08 9.07
N GLY A 57 6.03 24.22 9.03
CA GLY A 57 5.51 25.47 8.46
C GLY A 57 5.30 25.37 6.96
N ASP A 58 6.29 24.85 6.23
CA ASP A 58 6.19 24.64 4.78
C ASP A 58 5.08 23.64 4.43
N ILE A 59 4.93 22.55 5.19
CA ILE A 59 3.83 21.61 5.02
C ILE A 59 2.47 22.29 5.23
N GLU A 60 2.34 23.16 6.24
CA GLU A 60 1.10 23.89 6.50
C GLU A 60 0.73 24.79 5.31
N GLU A 61 1.67 25.61 4.85
CA GLU A 61 1.46 26.51 3.72
C GLU A 61 1.10 25.75 2.45
N LEU A 62 1.85 24.69 2.13
CA LEU A 62 1.64 23.91 0.92
C LEU A 62 0.34 23.10 0.95
N THR A 63 -0.10 22.67 2.14
CA THR A 63 -1.38 21.96 2.28
C THR A 63 -2.57 22.91 2.43
N SER A 64 -2.36 24.20 2.70
CA SER A 64 -3.43 25.19 2.82
C SER A 64 -4.14 25.38 1.48
N GLY A 65 -5.48 25.30 1.48
CA GLY A 65 -6.31 25.44 0.27
C GLY A 65 -6.23 24.27 -0.73
N LEU A 66 -5.34 23.30 -0.54
CA LEU A 66 -5.21 22.15 -1.44
C LEU A 66 -6.38 21.16 -1.23
N SER A 67 -7.08 20.79 -2.29
CA SER A 67 -8.16 19.80 -2.24
C SER A 67 -7.87 18.64 -3.18
N ALA A 68 -8.20 17.42 -2.76
CA ALA A 68 -8.13 16.26 -3.67
C ALA A 68 -9.17 16.37 -4.79
N ASP A 69 -10.31 17.01 -4.55
CA ASP A 69 -11.37 17.20 -5.54
C ASP A 69 -10.97 18.19 -6.65
N SER A 70 -10.10 19.16 -6.37
CA SER A 70 -9.60 20.10 -7.39
C SER A 70 -8.52 19.48 -8.27
N LEU A 71 -7.85 18.42 -7.79
CA LEU A 71 -6.75 17.75 -8.47
C LEU A 71 -7.20 16.61 -9.39
N VAL A 72 -8.35 16.01 -9.08
CA VAL A 72 -8.78 14.75 -9.69
C VAL A 72 -9.99 14.98 -10.60
N PRO A 73 -9.96 14.49 -11.85
CA PRO A 73 -11.11 14.60 -12.74
C PRO A 73 -12.32 13.88 -12.14
N GLY A 74 -13.41 14.60 -11.91
CA GLY A 74 -14.64 14.05 -11.33
C GLY A 74 -15.41 13.09 -12.26
N THR A 75 -15.01 13.00 -13.53
CA THR A 75 -15.77 12.33 -14.59
C THR A 75 -15.54 10.83 -14.70
N SER A 76 -14.49 10.28 -14.06
CA SER A 76 -14.14 8.87 -14.24
C SER A 76 -13.94 8.10 -12.94
N SER A 77 -14.61 6.95 -12.84
CA SER A 77 -14.53 6.03 -11.71
C SER A 77 -13.11 5.47 -11.49
N SER A 78 -12.23 5.48 -12.51
CA SER A 78 -10.84 5.03 -12.35
C SER A 78 -10.03 5.95 -11.44
N PHE A 79 -10.41 7.22 -11.35
CA PHE A 79 -9.69 8.23 -10.58
C PHE A 79 -10.17 8.37 -9.13
N LEU A 80 -11.35 7.85 -8.78
CA LEU A 80 -11.87 7.89 -7.40
C LEU A 80 -10.88 7.31 -6.39
N LYS A 81 -10.22 6.19 -6.74
CA LYS A 81 -9.20 5.59 -5.88
C LYS A 81 -7.97 6.48 -5.70
N HIS A 82 -7.62 7.27 -6.71
CA HIS A 82 -6.50 8.21 -6.66
C HIS A 82 -6.86 9.44 -5.82
N ARG A 83 -8.10 9.92 -5.96
CA ARG A 83 -8.67 10.97 -5.11
C ARG A 83 -8.63 10.62 -3.65
N ASP A 84 -9.17 9.46 -3.27
CA ASP A 84 -9.24 9.06 -1.86
C ASP A 84 -7.83 8.97 -1.25
N ARG A 85 -6.86 8.45 -2.01
CA ARG A 85 -5.45 8.39 -1.59
C ARG A 85 -4.80 9.76 -1.41
N LEU A 86 -5.14 10.73 -2.26
CA LEU A 86 -4.64 12.10 -2.13
C LEU A 86 -5.33 12.82 -0.97
N ALA A 87 -6.63 12.62 -0.79
CA ALA A 87 -7.38 13.16 0.34
C ALA A 87 -6.78 12.66 1.67
N ASP A 88 -6.55 11.35 1.80
CA ASP A 88 -5.90 10.77 2.98
C ASP A 88 -4.50 11.34 3.22
N TYR A 89 -3.73 11.55 2.15
CA TYR A 89 -2.37 12.08 2.24
C TYR A 89 -2.35 13.55 2.68
N ILE A 90 -3.20 14.39 2.09
CA ILE A 90 -3.34 15.81 2.45
C ILE A 90 -3.84 15.92 3.90
N ALA A 91 -4.87 15.15 4.26
CA ALA A 91 -5.41 15.13 5.62
C ALA A 91 -4.37 14.67 6.65
N GLY A 92 -3.59 13.62 6.35
CA GLY A 92 -2.53 13.14 7.23
C GLY A 92 -1.43 14.19 7.47
N ASN A 93 -1.09 14.98 6.46
CA ASN A 93 -0.12 16.08 6.63
C ASN A 93 -0.68 17.23 7.47
N ARG A 94 -1.93 17.64 7.21
CA ARG A 94 -2.62 18.66 8.03
C ARG A 94 -2.73 18.23 9.50
N GLU A 95 -3.05 16.97 9.74
CA GLU A 95 -3.14 16.43 11.10
C GLU A 95 -1.76 16.38 11.77
N ALA A 96 -0.69 16.08 11.03
CA ALA A 96 0.67 16.18 11.56
C ALA A 96 1.02 17.61 11.99
N VAL A 97 0.66 18.62 11.20
CA VAL A 97 0.82 20.06 11.55
C VAL A 97 0.05 20.38 12.82
N ARG A 98 -1.22 19.96 12.89
CA ARG A 98 -2.07 20.19 14.07
C ARG A 98 -1.47 19.58 15.34
N LEU A 99 -1.01 18.33 15.28
CA LEU A 99 -0.35 17.63 16.39
C LEU A 99 0.94 18.34 16.83
N TYR A 100 1.73 18.83 15.87
CA TYR A 100 2.93 19.60 16.17
C TYR A 100 2.61 20.91 16.90
N LYS A 101 1.62 21.67 16.41
CA LYS A 101 1.17 22.92 17.06
C LYS A 101 0.62 22.69 18.47
N ALA A 102 0.06 21.52 18.73
CA ALA A 102 -0.38 21.10 20.06
C ALA A 102 0.79 20.69 20.99
N GLY A 103 2.05 20.75 20.53
CA GLY A 103 3.23 20.38 21.29
C GLY A 103 3.60 18.89 21.23
N ASP A 104 2.85 18.05 20.50
CA ASP A 104 3.14 16.62 20.37
C ASP A 104 3.93 16.31 19.09
N LYS A 105 5.22 16.66 19.13
CA LYS A 105 6.16 16.36 18.04
C LYS A 105 6.22 14.87 17.68
N GLN A 106 6.16 13.98 18.66
CA GLN A 106 6.28 12.54 18.41
C GLN A 106 5.05 11.98 17.70
N ALA A 107 3.85 12.45 18.05
CA ALA A 107 2.64 12.10 17.32
C ALA A 107 2.66 12.67 15.90
N ALA A 108 3.14 13.90 15.70
CA ALA A 108 3.32 14.47 14.36
C ALA A 108 4.25 13.61 13.49
N ILE A 109 5.41 13.19 14.01
CA ILE A 109 6.34 12.29 13.30
C ILE A 109 5.66 10.95 12.96
N ARG A 110 4.95 10.33 13.92
CA ARG A 110 4.21 9.08 13.66
C ARG A 110 3.14 9.26 12.59
N MET A 111 2.47 10.42 12.56
CA MET A 111 1.47 10.73 11.55
C MET A 111 2.11 10.85 10.16
N LEU A 112 3.22 11.58 10.03
CA LEU A 112 3.98 11.68 8.77
C LEU A 112 4.50 10.31 8.30
N GLN A 113 4.92 9.43 9.22
CA GLN A 113 5.36 8.07 8.90
C GLN A 113 4.20 7.17 8.41
N LYS A 114 3.00 7.34 8.97
CA LYS A 114 1.79 6.62 8.55
C LYS A 114 1.17 7.18 7.28
N SER A 115 1.41 8.46 6.97
CA SER A 115 0.90 9.09 5.76
C SER A 115 1.28 8.24 4.54
N ASN A 116 0.32 7.97 3.66
CA ASN A 116 0.47 7.00 2.58
C ASN A 116 1.27 7.58 1.40
N THR A 117 2.50 8.06 1.67
CA THR A 117 3.33 8.84 0.75
C THR A 117 3.50 8.08 -0.57
N ARG A 118 3.72 6.75 -0.53
CA ARG A 118 3.89 5.94 -1.74
C ARG A 118 2.63 5.86 -2.61
N SER A 119 1.44 5.79 -2.00
CA SER A 119 0.20 5.75 -2.78
C SER A 119 -0.19 7.13 -3.31
N ALA A 120 0.10 8.19 -2.55
CA ALA A 120 -0.04 9.57 -2.99
C ALA A 120 0.87 9.86 -4.19
N TRP A 121 2.12 9.40 -4.16
CA TRP A 121 3.06 9.51 -5.28
C TRP A 121 2.57 8.84 -6.57
N ARG A 122 2.01 7.62 -6.45
CA ARG A 122 1.40 6.95 -7.60
C ARG A 122 0.18 7.71 -8.13
N ALA A 123 -0.63 8.28 -7.24
CA ALA A 123 -1.77 9.10 -7.64
C ALA A 123 -1.32 10.38 -8.35
N ARG A 124 -0.31 11.07 -7.81
CA ARG A 124 0.33 12.22 -8.45
C ARG A 124 0.81 11.87 -9.86
N SER A 125 1.62 10.83 -10.05
CA SER A 125 2.15 10.47 -11.38
C SER A 125 1.04 10.25 -12.41
N VAL A 126 -0.03 9.56 -12.03
CA VAL A 126 -1.20 9.35 -12.91
C VAL A 126 -1.88 10.67 -13.26
N LEU A 127 -1.97 11.61 -12.32
CA LEU A 127 -2.55 12.94 -12.57
C LEU A 127 -1.62 13.83 -13.40
N THR A 128 -0.30 13.79 -13.17
CA THR A 128 0.69 14.50 -13.98
C THR A 128 0.60 14.07 -15.44
N ASP A 129 0.52 12.76 -15.69
CA ASP A 129 0.37 12.24 -17.05
C ASP A 129 -1.00 12.60 -17.65
N PHE A 130 -2.09 12.55 -16.86
CA PHE A 130 -3.43 12.91 -17.32
C PHE A 130 -3.56 14.39 -17.71
N TRP A 131 -3.06 15.29 -16.86
CA TRP A 131 -3.15 16.73 -17.06
C TRP A 131 -2.02 17.31 -17.93
N GLY A 132 -1.06 16.48 -18.37
CA GLY A 132 0.06 16.92 -19.20
C GLY A 132 1.08 17.80 -18.47
N CYS A 133 1.14 17.75 -17.13
CA CYS A 133 1.94 18.68 -16.32
C CYS A 133 3.46 18.40 -16.31
N ARG A 134 3.97 17.56 -17.22
CA ARG A 134 5.34 17.04 -17.19
C ARG A 134 6.42 18.12 -17.28
N GLN A 135 6.15 19.24 -17.95
CA GLN A 135 7.12 20.33 -18.13
C GLN A 135 7.18 21.31 -16.95
N GLU A 136 6.13 21.39 -16.13
CA GLU A 136 6.06 22.33 -14.99
C GLU A 136 6.30 21.65 -13.64
N THR A 137 6.08 20.34 -13.55
CA THR A 137 6.45 19.59 -12.37
C THR A 137 7.95 19.39 -12.35
N GLY A 138 8.65 19.99 -11.38
CA GLY A 138 10.10 19.91 -11.17
C GLY A 138 10.62 18.50 -10.90
N GLU A 139 10.45 17.60 -11.88
CA GLU A 139 10.96 16.23 -11.88
C GLU A 139 12.49 16.23 -11.73
N THR A 140 13.15 17.29 -12.22
CA THR A 140 14.54 17.65 -11.95
C THR A 140 14.81 17.94 -10.47
N GLN A 141 13.98 18.73 -9.77
CA GLN A 141 14.20 19.04 -8.35
C GLN A 141 14.03 17.82 -7.45
N TYR A 142 13.08 16.92 -7.73
CA TYR A 142 12.95 15.69 -6.95
C TYR A 142 14.05 14.67 -7.25
N GLN A 143 14.47 14.53 -8.51
CA GLN A 143 15.63 13.71 -8.87
C GLN A 143 16.90 14.26 -8.23
N GLU A 144 17.13 15.56 -8.31
CA GLU A 144 18.24 16.24 -7.65
C GLU A 144 18.19 16.05 -6.13
N TRP A 145 17.02 16.19 -5.50
CA TRP A 145 16.85 15.89 -4.07
C TRP A 145 17.15 14.42 -3.74
N ARG A 146 16.67 13.49 -4.56
CA ARG A 146 16.89 12.04 -4.38
C ARG A 146 18.36 11.67 -4.54
N ASP A 147 19.04 12.29 -5.49
CA ASP A 147 20.45 12.05 -5.80
C ASP A 147 21.37 12.71 -4.78
N LYS A 148 21.06 13.94 -4.38
CA LYS A 148 21.69 14.63 -3.24
C LYS A 148 21.60 13.79 -1.98
N ARG A 149 20.45 13.13 -1.73
CA ARG A 149 20.27 12.21 -0.60
C ARG A 149 21.11 10.95 -0.71
N ARG A 150 21.21 10.34 -1.90
CA ARG A 150 22.13 9.21 -2.11
C ARG A 150 23.56 9.63 -1.78
N GLN A 151 23.98 10.82 -2.21
CA GLN A 151 25.29 11.38 -1.87
C GLN A 151 25.44 11.64 -0.37
N THR A 152 24.49 12.30 0.31
CA THR A 152 24.61 12.58 1.76
C THR A 152 24.65 11.31 2.59
N THR A 153 23.93 10.27 2.18
CA THR A 153 23.95 8.97 2.87
C THR A 153 25.32 8.29 2.70
N LEU A 154 25.88 8.35 1.49
CA LEU A 154 27.22 7.83 1.19
C LEU A 154 28.32 8.62 1.91
N GLU A 155 28.15 9.93 2.11
CA GLU A 155 29.10 10.77 2.86
C GLU A 155 28.97 10.62 4.38
N ALA A 156 27.76 10.45 4.91
CA ALA A 156 27.54 10.16 6.32
C ALA A 156 28.13 8.81 6.74
N ASP A 157 28.15 7.81 5.84
CA ASP A 157 28.87 6.55 6.05
C ASP A 157 30.40 6.71 5.98
N LYS A 158 30.91 7.77 5.34
CA LYS A 158 32.34 8.09 5.25
C LYS A 158 32.85 8.96 6.40
N GLN A 159 31.99 9.63 7.17
CA GLN A 159 32.46 10.39 8.32
C GLN A 159 32.94 9.44 9.43
N PRO A 160 34.15 9.66 10.00
CA PRO A 160 34.62 8.89 11.13
C PRO A 160 33.65 9.09 12.30
N ARG A 161 32.95 8.02 12.69
CA ARG A 161 32.00 8.05 13.81
C ARG A 161 32.72 8.60 15.04
N ILE A 162 32.44 9.86 15.38
CA ILE A 162 32.84 10.46 16.64
C ILE A 162 32.25 9.55 17.73
N LYS A 163 33.14 8.84 18.44
CA LYS A 163 32.79 7.87 19.48
C LYS A 163 32.04 8.58 20.61
N LYS A 164 30.72 8.71 20.50
CA LYS A 164 29.88 8.98 21.66
C LYS A 164 30.06 7.81 22.61
N ARG A 165 30.46 8.10 23.86
CA ARG A 165 30.71 7.10 24.91
C ARG A 165 29.56 6.07 24.91
N PRO A 166 29.85 4.78 24.75
CA PRO A 166 28.80 3.77 24.67
C PRO A 166 28.09 3.68 26.03
N ARG A 167 26.76 3.79 26.02
CA ARG A 167 25.94 3.18 27.07
C ARG A 167 26.28 1.69 27.06
N SER A 168 26.61 1.15 28.24
CA SER A 168 27.10 -0.22 28.46
C SER A 168 26.38 -1.22 27.57
N ILE A 169 27.07 -1.65 26.51
CA ILE A 169 26.59 -2.73 25.64
C ILE A 169 26.75 -4.01 26.46
N PRO A 170 25.70 -4.82 26.66
CA PRO A 170 25.81 -6.09 27.35
C PRO A 170 26.91 -6.96 26.72
N ALA A 171 27.74 -7.61 27.54
CA ALA A 171 28.94 -8.33 27.08
C ALA A 171 28.66 -9.30 25.92
N TRP A 172 27.50 -9.97 25.92
CA TRP A 172 27.09 -10.89 24.85
C TRP A 172 26.96 -10.24 23.46
N LYS A 173 26.55 -8.96 23.39
CA LYS A 173 26.49 -8.21 22.11
C LYS A 173 27.87 -7.84 21.60
N VAL A 174 28.82 -7.60 22.49
CA VAL A 174 30.22 -7.37 22.13
C VAL A 174 30.84 -8.64 21.56
N THR A 175 30.57 -9.80 22.16
CA THR A 175 31.02 -11.11 21.66
C THR A 175 30.41 -11.43 20.29
N LEU A 176 29.10 -11.18 20.11
CA LEU A 176 28.42 -11.40 18.83
C LEU A 176 28.95 -10.48 17.72
N LEU A 177 29.22 -9.21 18.03
CA LEU A 177 29.79 -8.25 17.08
C LEU A 177 31.24 -8.57 16.72
N LYS A 178 32.06 -9.01 17.70
CA LYS A 178 33.41 -9.53 17.44
C LYS A 178 33.39 -10.77 16.55
N ALA A 179 32.51 -11.74 16.85
CA ALA A 179 32.35 -12.94 16.03
C ALA A 179 31.92 -12.59 14.59
N ARG A 180 31.06 -11.58 14.43
CA ARG A 180 30.59 -11.13 13.10
C ARG A 180 31.67 -10.35 12.33
N ALA A 181 32.49 -9.57 13.02
CA ALA A 181 33.64 -8.88 12.42
C ALA A 181 34.70 -9.90 11.98
N MET A 182 35.06 -10.85 12.84
CA MET A 182 35.99 -11.93 12.51
C MET A 182 35.49 -12.81 11.36
N ALA A 183 34.17 -13.07 11.28
CA ALA A 183 33.59 -13.81 10.16
C ALA A 183 33.65 -13.03 8.83
N ASN A 184 33.55 -11.69 8.87
CA ASN A 184 33.67 -10.86 7.68
C ASN A 184 35.13 -10.72 7.23
N ASP A 185 36.07 -10.52 8.16
CA ASP A 185 37.51 -10.46 7.86
C ASP A 185 38.02 -11.82 7.34
N ALA A 186 37.55 -12.92 7.92
CA ALA A 186 37.85 -14.27 7.43
C ALA A 186 37.29 -14.50 6.01
N LYS A 187 36.12 -13.92 5.69
CA LYS A 187 35.49 -14.04 4.36
C LYS A 187 36.25 -13.22 3.29
N GLU A 188 36.73 -12.02 3.63
CA GLU A 188 37.54 -11.21 2.72
C GLU A 188 38.94 -11.81 2.51
N GLY A 189 39.55 -12.35 3.55
CA GLY A 189 40.81 -13.11 3.46
C GLY A 189 40.68 -14.39 2.64
N MET A 190 39.62 -15.19 2.86
CA MET A 190 39.37 -16.41 2.08
C MET A 190 39.08 -16.11 0.61
N MET A 191 38.25 -15.12 0.28
CA MET A 191 37.93 -14.81 -1.13
C MET A 191 39.14 -14.27 -1.90
N SER A 192 40.08 -13.60 -1.21
CA SER A 192 41.34 -13.15 -1.81
C SER A 192 42.36 -14.26 -2.03
N GLN A 193 42.32 -15.35 -1.25
CA GLN A 193 43.24 -16.49 -1.40
C GLN A 193 42.66 -17.61 -2.28
N VAL A 194 41.34 -17.81 -2.25
CA VAL A 194 40.62 -18.79 -3.09
C VAL A 194 40.69 -18.43 -4.58
N SER A 195 40.86 -17.16 -4.94
CA SER A 195 41.06 -16.76 -6.34
C SER A 195 42.49 -16.98 -6.87
N LYS A 196 43.48 -17.24 -6.00
CA LYS A 196 44.89 -17.38 -6.37
C LYS A 196 45.47 -18.79 -6.17
N ALA A 197 44.76 -19.69 -5.50
CA ALA A 197 45.27 -21.02 -5.14
C ALA A 197 44.28 -22.17 -5.45
N LEU A 198 43.46 -22.05 -6.50
CA LEU A 198 42.72 -23.22 -7.00
C LEU A 198 43.53 -23.91 -8.11
N PRO A 199 44.08 -25.12 -7.87
CA PRO A 199 44.71 -25.91 -8.92
C PRO A 199 43.67 -26.22 -10.02
N GLU A 200 44.11 -26.20 -11.28
CA GLU A 200 43.24 -26.44 -12.46
C GLU A 200 42.51 -27.79 -12.44
N GLU A 201 42.96 -28.74 -11.63
CA GLU A 201 42.34 -30.07 -11.49
C GLU A 201 41.00 -30.04 -10.75
N MET A 202 40.69 -29.03 -9.92
CA MET A 202 39.37 -28.92 -9.25
C MET A 202 38.26 -28.29 -10.10
N ARG A 203 38.55 -27.92 -11.37
CA ARG A 203 37.57 -27.30 -12.29
C ARG A 203 36.60 -28.31 -12.93
N SER A 204 36.88 -29.61 -12.90
CA SER A 204 35.99 -30.64 -13.45
C SER A 204 35.00 -31.20 -12.43
N GLU A 205 35.40 -31.36 -11.15
CA GLU A 205 34.54 -31.93 -10.10
C GLU A 205 33.68 -30.88 -9.35
N GLY A 206 34.04 -29.59 -9.41
CA GLY A 206 33.31 -28.51 -8.73
C GLY A 206 31.96 -28.12 -9.36
N LYS A 207 31.64 -28.63 -10.57
CA LYS A 207 30.42 -28.24 -11.29
C LYS A 207 29.15 -28.73 -10.60
N GLU A 208 29.18 -29.92 -10.00
CA GLU A 208 28.01 -30.51 -9.35
C GLU A 208 27.61 -29.74 -8.08
N TRP A 209 28.59 -29.34 -7.27
CA TRP A 209 28.37 -28.53 -6.06
C TRP A 209 27.85 -27.11 -6.37
N ILE A 210 28.30 -26.52 -7.48
CA ILE A 210 27.79 -25.21 -7.94
C ILE A 210 26.32 -25.35 -8.40
N ILE A 211 25.97 -26.43 -9.10
CA ILE A 211 24.58 -26.67 -9.54
C ILE A 211 23.67 -26.92 -8.31
N LEU A 212 24.10 -27.75 -7.37
CA LEU A 212 23.36 -28.05 -6.13
C LEU A 212 23.13 -26.81 -5.26
N SER A 213 24.16 -25.98 -5.08
CA SER A 213 24.05 -24.73 -4.30
C SER A 213 23.14 -23.70 -4.99
N THR A 214 23.18 -23.60 -6.32
CA THR A 214 22.32 -22.71 -7.09
C THR A 214 20.86 -23.15 -7.02
N ALA A 215 20.58 -24.46 -7.15
CA ALA A 215 19.24 -25.02 -7.02
C ALA A 215 18.66 -24.77 -5.61
N GLY A 216 19.47 -24.96 -4.56
CA GLY A 216 19.08 -24.65 -3.18
C GLY A 216 18.68 -23.19 -2.99
N LEU A 217 19.47 -22.24 -3.53
CA LEU A 217 19.15 -20.82 -3.47
C LEU A 217 17.87 -20.47 -4.25
N MET A 218 17.62 -21.10 -5.41
CA MET A 218 16.37 -20.92 -6.14
C MET A 218 15.15 -21.40 -5.35
N LEU A 219 15.23 -22.55 -4.69
CA LEU A 219 14.14 -23.07 -3.86
C LEU A 219 13.83 -22.16 -2.67
N ILE A 220 14.87 -21.63 -2.02
CA ILE A 220 14.72 -20.64 -0.95
C ILE A 220 14.06 -19.36 -1.50
N GLY A 221 14.52 -18.86 -2.65
CA GLY A 221 13.92 -17.71 -3.33
C GLY A 221 12.44 -17.92 -3.66
N MET A 222 12.08 -19.07 -4.23
CA MET A 222 10.69 -19.45 -4.50
C MET A 222 9.83 -19.50 -3.23
N PHE A 223 10.36 -20.04 -2.13
CA PHE A 223 9.66 -20.07 -0.85
C PHE A 223 9.35 -18.65 -0.32
N PHE A 224 10.31 -17.73 -0.40
CA PHE A 224 10.10 -16.34 -0.02
C PHE A 224 9.11 -15.62 -0.93
N CYS A 225 9.23 -15.78 -2.26
CA CYS A 225 8.26 -15.26 -3.22
C CYS A 225 6.85 -15.77 -2.90
N TRP A 226 6.69 -17.08 -2.69
CA TRP A 226 5.40 -17.67 -2.33
C TRP A 226 4.81 -17.09 -1.04
N ARG A 227 5.65 -16.86 -0.01
CA ARG A 227 5.22 -16.19 1.22
C ARG A 227 4.77 -14.75 0.98
N ILE A 228 5.50 -13.98 0.19
CA ILE A 228 5.16 -12.59 -0.13
C ILE A 228 3.86 -12.53 -0.94
N PHE A 229 3.68 -13.41 -1.93
CA PHE A 229 2.45 -13.52 -2.70
C PHE A 229 1.24 -13.86 -1.81
N LYS A 230 1.40 -14.80 -0.86
CA LYS A 230 0.34 -15.10 0.13
C LYS A 230 0.02 -13.94 1.06
N ALA A 231 1.01 -13.13 1.44
CA ALA A 231 0.80 -11.97 2.29
C ALA A 231 0.03 -10.84 1.55
N GLY A 232 0.32 -10.64 0.26
CA GLY A 232 -0.38 -9.68 -0.59
C GLY A 232 -1.88 -9.93 -0.74
N GLU A 233 -2.35 -11.17 -0.65
CA GLU A 233 -3.79 -11.47 -0.73
C GLU A 233 -4.59 -10.99 0.48
N ARG A 234 -3.95 -10.79 1.64
CA ARG A 234 -4.61 -10.24 2.82
C ARG A 234 -4.88 -8.73 2.70
N SER A 235 -4.16 -8.01 1.84
CA SER A 235 -4.23 -6.54 1.74
C SER A 235 -5.36 -6.02 0.85
N ASN A 236 -6.12 -6.89 0.17
CA ASN A 236 -7.23 -6.49 -0.70
C ASN A 236 -8.61 -6.79 -0.10
N ARG A 237 -8.72 -6.76 1.23
CA ARG A 237 -10.00 -6.86 1.94
C ARG A 237 -10.61 -5.47 2.08
N GLN A 238 -11.91 -5.37 1.82
CA GLN A 238 -12.67 -4.14 1.97
C GLN A 238 -13.46 -4.20 3.29
N PRO A 239 -13.38 -3.17 4.16
CA PRO A 239 -14.26 -3.08 5.32
C PRO A 239 -15.71 -2.92 4.85
N CYS A 240 -16.65 -3.60 5.49
CA CYS A 240 -18.09 -3.53 5.19
C CYS A 240 -18.93 -3.90 6.41
N ARG A 241 -20.26 -3.75 6.37
CA ARG A 241 -21.17 -4.15 7.48
C ARG A 241 -22.41 -4.87 6.96
N ILE A 242 -22.18 -5.98 6.27
CA ILE A 242 -23.24 -6.72 5.58
C ILE A 242 -23.85 -7.79 6.49
N SER A 243 -25.17 -7.77 6.67
CA SER A 243 -25.89 -8.85 7.34
C SER A 243 -25.90 -10.12 6.48
N ALA A 244 -25.57 -11.25 7.08
CA ALA A 244 -25.49 -12.55 6.41
C ALA A 244 -25.97 -13.68 7.33
N ARG A 245 -26.24 -14.85 6.74
CA ARG A 245 -26.49 -16.09 7.48
C ARG A 245 -25.35 -17.07 7.30
N LEU A 246 -24.81 -17.57 8.41
CA LEU A 246 -23.81 -18.62 8.44
C LEU A 246 -24.50 -19.97 8.67
N ILE A 247 -24.25 -20.94 7.79
CA ILE A 247 -24.75 -22.31 7.91
C ILE A 247 -23.56 -23.23 8.18
N ALA A 248 -23.50 -23.83 9.37
CA ALA A 248 -22.40 -24.68 9.81
C ALA A 248 -22.85 -25.68 10.88
N LYS A 249 -22.31 -26.91 10.85
CA LYS A 249 -22.66 -27.99 11.81
C LYS A 249 -24.18 -28.19 11.98
N GLY A 250 -24.95 -28.07 10.90
CA GLY A 250 -26.42 -28.17 10.93
C GLY A 250 -27.17 -26.94 11.48
N GLY A 251 -26.47 -25.98 12.08
CA GLY A 251 -27.07 -24.74 12.59
C GLY A 251 -27.10 -23.61 11.56
N ASN A 252 -27.97 -22.63 11.80
CA ASN A 252 -28.10 -21.40 11.03
C ASN A 252 -27.95 -20.19 11.98
N TYR A 253 -27.01 -19.31 11.69
CA TYR A 253 -26.62 -18.23 12.60
C TYR A 253 -26.62 -16.90 11.86
N ASP A 254 -27.28 -15.90 12.43
CA ASP A 254 -27.19 -14.54 11.93
C ASP A 254 -25.83 -13.94 12.31
N VAL A 255 -25.12 -13.43 11.31
CA VAL A 255 -23.78 -12.87 11.45
C VAL A 255 -23.67 -11.55 10.70
N LYS A 256 -22.70 -10.73 11.08
CA LYS A 256 -22.33 -9.52 10.33
C LYS A 256 -20.95 -9.69 9.70
N ILE A 257 -20.84 -9.43 8.41
CA ILE A 257 -19.56 -9.39 7.71
C ILE A 257 -18.92 -8.03 7.98
N VAL A 258 -17.74 -8.02 8.59
CA VAL A 258 -17.01 -6.79 8.95
C VAL A 258 -15.86 -6.48 7.99
N ASP A 259 -15.31 -7.51 7.35
CA ASP A 259 -14.41 -7.37 6.21
C ASP A 259 -14.69 -8.46 5.18
N LEU A 260 -14.58 -8.10 3.90
CA LEU A 260 -14.79 -9.02 2.79
C LEU A 260 -13.67 -8.85 1.76
N GLY A 261 -13.05 -9.96 1.38
CA GLY A 261 -12.09 -10.01 0.29
C GLY A 261 -12.39 -11.16 -0.66
N ARG A 262 -11.61 -11.26 -1.73
CA ARG A 262 -11.80 -12.33 -2.73
C ARG A 262 -11.62 -13.74 -2.14
N GLY A 263 -10.72 -13.91 -1.19
CA GLY A 263 -10.40 -15.23 -0.61
C GLY A 263 -11.17 -15.59 0.65
N GLY A 264 -11.94 -14.68 1.23
CA GLY A 264 -12.61 -14.93 2.51
C GLY A 264 -13.25 -13.68 3.11
N ALA A 265 -13.86 -13.86 4.27
CA ALA A 265 -14.51 -12.81 5.02
C ALA A 265 -14.21 -12.92 6.51
N LYS A 266 -14.30 -11.81 7.23
CA LYS A 266 -14.35 -11.79 8.70
C LYS A 266 -15.79 -11.53 9.13
N LEU A 267 -16.27 -12.38 10.00
CA LEU A 267 -17.61 -12.40 10.53
C LEU A 267 -17.56 -11.98 12.00
N MET A 268 -18.57 -11.23 12.42
CA MET A 268 -18.88 -10.90 13.81
C MET A 268 -20.16 -11.65 14.20
N GLY A 269 -20.13 -12.31 15.35
CA GLY A 269 -21.20 -13.21 15.81
C GLY A 269 -21.07 -14.64 15.28
N GLY A 270 -22.09 -15.46 15.58
CA GLY A 270 -22.10 -16.89 15.28
C GLY A 270 -21.30 -17.75 16.28
N PRO A 271 -21.29 -19.08 16.11
CA PRO A 271 -20.62 -20.00 17.01
C PRO A 271 -19.11 -19.98 16.79
N GLN A 272 -18.35 -20.31 17.83
CA GLN A 272 -16.92 -20.58 17.71
C GLN A 272 -16.73 -21.95 17.03
N LEU A 273 -16.21 -21.93 15.80
CA LEU A 273 -16.03 -23.13 14.97
C LEU A 273 -14.55 -23.50 14.87
N ASP A 274 -14.27 -24.79 14.99
CA ASP A 274 -12.92 -25.33 14.84
C ASP A 274 -12.35 -24.98 13.46
N PRO A 275 -11.03 -24.71 13.36
CA PRO A 275 -10.38 -24.49 12.07
C PRO A 275 -10.67 -25.63 11.10
N LYS A 276 -10.83 -25.29 9.81
CA LYS A 276 -11.19 -26.19 8.70
C LYS A 276 -12.63 -26.73 8.71
N THR A 277 -13.47 -26.41 9.69
CA THR A 277 -14.91 -26.75 9.68
C THR A 277 -15.59 -26.25 8.40
N PRO A 278 -16.23 -27.11 7.59
CA PRO A 278 -16.99 -26.69 6.41
C PRO A 278 -18.19 -25.81 6.77
N MET A 279 -18.45 -24.78 5.97
CA MET A 279 -19.52 -23.82 6.20
C MET A 279 -20.01 -23.16 4.91
N GLN A 280 -21.21 -22.60 4.95
CA GLN A 280 -21.78 -21.79 3.87
C GLN A 280 -22.18 -20.42 4.41
N LEU A 281 -21.80 -19.36 3.71
CA LEU A 281 -22.17 -17.99 4.03
C LEU A 281 -23.20 -17.50 3.00
N LYS A 282 -24.43 -17.27 3.45
CA LYS A 282 -25.53 -16.76 2.63
C LYS A 282 -25.62 -15.24 2.78
N ILE A 283 -25.47 -14.53 1.66
CA ILE A 283 -25.51 -13.07 1.57
C ILE A 283 -26.59 -12.70 0.54
N GLY A 284 -27.74 -12.23 1.01
CA GLY A 284 -28.93 -12.05 0.17
C GLY A 284 -29.29 -13.35 -0.57
N LYS A 285 -29.27 -13.30 -1.91
CA LYS A 285 -29.55 -14.46 -2.79
C LYS A 285 -28.32 -15.34 -3.07
N ARG A 286 -27.12 -14.95 -2.62
CA ARG A 286 -25.87 -15.65 -2.93
C ARG A 286 -25.47 -16.59 -1.79
N VAL A 287 -24.94 -17.76 -2.14
CA VAL A 287 -24.40 -18.75 -1.19
C VAL A 287 -22.94 -18.98 -1.50
N LEU A 288 -22.07 -18.71 -0.53
CA LEU A 288 -20.62 -18.83 -0.65
C LEU A 288 -20.12 -20.00 0.21
N LYS A 289 -19.58 -21.04 -0.43
CA LYS A 289 -19.01 -22.20 0.27
C LYS A 289 -17.59 -21.90 0.75
N GLY A 290 -17.25 -22.35 1.96
CA GLY A 290 -15.94 -22.16 2.53
C GLY A 290 -15.67 -23.04 3.75
N LYS A 291 -14.62 -22.70 4.48
CA LYS A 291 -14.22 -23.35 5.73
C LYS A 291 -13.75 -22.33 6.76
N SER A 292 -13.88 -22.67 8.03
CA SER A 292 -13.33 -21.87 9.14
C SER A 292 -11.82 -21.76 8.95
N ALA A 293 -11.31 -20.54 8.89
CA ALA A 293 -9.88 -20.27 8.86
C ALA A 293 -9.33 -20.08 10.28
N TRP A 294 -10.09 -19.40 11.13
CA TRP A 294 -9.81 -19.10 12.52
C TRP A 294 -11.10 -18.64 13.20
N ALA A 295 -11.20 -18.79 14.51
CA ALA A 295 -12.31 -18.25 15.31
C ALA A 295 -11.82 -17.85 16.70
N ASN A 296 -12.43 -16.82 17.26
CA ASN A 296 -12.31 -16.41 18.65
C ASN A 296 -13.69 -16.02 19.20
N ARG A 297 -13.75 -15.54 20.44
CA ARG A 297 -15.01 -15.23 21.14
C ARG A 297 -15.90 -14.21 20.40
N GLN A 298 -15.31 -13.28 19.64
CA GLN A 298 -16.05 -12.18 19.01
C GLN A 298 -16.15 -12.31 17.49
N TYR A 299 -15.17 -12.96 16.86
CA TYR A 299 -15.02 -12.98 15.43
C TYR A 299 -14.65 -14.37 14.91
N SER A 300 -15.07 -14.65 13.69
CA SER A 300 -14.61 -15.81 12.93
C SER A 300 -14.16 -15.39 11.53
N GLY A 301 -13.17 -16.11 10.99
CA GLY A 301 -12.73 -15.94 9.61
C GLY A 301 -13.20 -17.12 8.78
N ILE A 302 -13.85 -16.85 7.64
CA ILE A 302 -14.14 -17.86 6.62
C ILE A 302 -13.14 -17.73 5.47
N ALA A 303 -12.55 -18.84 5.05
CA ALA A 303 -11.82 -18.95 3.78
C ALA A 303 -12.73 -19.57 2.73
N PHE A 304 -12.98 -18.87 1.63
CA PHE A 304 -13.83 -19.38 0.56
C PHE A 304 -13.13 -20.53 -0.19
N GLN A 305 -13.92 -21.53 -0.58
CA GLN A 305 -13.40 -22.67 -1.35
C GLN A 305 -12.89 -22.23 -2.72
N ARG A 306 -13.58 -21.26 -3.34
CA ARG A 306 -13.16 -20.58 -4.58
C ARG A 306 -13.09 -19.09 -4.33
N LYS A 307 -12.05 -18.45 -4.86
CA LYS A 307 -11.93 -16.98 -4.79
C LYS A 307 -13.11 -16.34 -5.52
N LEU A 308 -13.67 -15.29 -4.93
CA LEU A 308 -14.69 -14.47 -5.58
C LEU A 308 -14.09 -13.77 -6.80
N ARG A 309 -14.88 -13.72 -7.87
CA ARG A 309 -14.57 -12.86 -9.01
C ARG A 309 -14.78 -11.39 -8.60
N PRO A 310 -14.00 -10.44 -9.14
CA PRO A 310 -14.13 -9.02 -8.78
C PRO A 310 -15.55 -8.45 -8.93
N GLU A 311 -16.29 -8.93 -9.92
CA GLU A 311 -17.67 -8.49 -10.23
C GLU A 311 -18.65 -8.95 -9.14
N ILE A 312 -18.45 -10.17 -8.62
CA ILE A 312 -19.26 -10.70 -7.51
C ILE A 312 -18.95 -9.95 -6.21
N LEU A 313 -17.67 -9.69 -5.94
CA LEU A 313 -17.25 -8.95 -4.75
C LEU A 313 -17.83 -7.53 -4.75
N SER A 314 -17.71 -6.81 -5.86
CA SER A 314 -18.26 -5.45 -6.01
C SER A 314 -19.79 -5.43 -5.91
N ALA A 315 -20.49 -6.41 -6.49
CA ALA A 315 -21.94 -6.53 -6.36
C ALA A 315 -22.39 -6.74 -4.91
N ILE A 316 -21.67 -7.57 -4.14
CA ILE A 316 -21.96 -7.79 -2.72
C ILE A 316 -21.72 -6.51 -1.90
N LEU A 317 -20.61 -5.81 -2.15
CA LEU A 317 -20.27 -4.57 -1.45
C LEU A 317 -21.25 -3.42 -1.75
N LYS A 318 -21.79 -3.35 -2.97
CA LYS A 318 -22.81 -2.35 -3.35
C LYS A 318 -24.16 -2.59 -2.68
N GLN A 319 -24.54 -3.84 -2.41
CA GLN A 319 -25.81 -4.18 -1.76
C GLN A 319 -25.91 -3.63 -0.32
N ASP A 320 -24.77 -3.43 0.36
CA ASP A 320 -24.70 -2.81 1.68
C ASP A 320 -25.22 -1.37 1.66
N GLN A 321 -24.88 -0.62 0.60
CA GLN A 321 -25.18 0.80 0.49
C GLN A 321 -26.67 1.09 0.24
N SER A 322 -27.36 0.22 -0.50
CA SER A 322 -28.79 0.42 -0.79
C SER A 322 -29.67 0.15 0.43
N THR A 323 -29.31 -0.85 1.24
CA THR A 323 -30.16 -1.29 2.37
C THR A 323 -30.04 -0.36 3.59
N GLY A 324 -28.95 0.41 3.69
CA GLY A 324 -28.77 1.42 4.75
C GLY A 324 -29.56 2.73 4.52
N SER A 325 -29.98 3.02 3.29
CA SER A 325 -30.74 4.23 2.95
C SER A 325 -32.22 4.13 3.36
N ASP A 326 -32.81 2.94 3.26
CA ASP A 326 -34.23 2.72 3.54
C ASP A 326 -34.56 2.67 5.05
N LEU A 327 -33.56 2.46 5.92
CA LEU A 327 -33.75 2.52 7.37
C LEU A 327 -33.63 3.93 7.97
N MET A 328 -33.11 4.90 7.20
CA MET A 328 -33.03 6.31 7.61
C MET A 328 -34.23 7.13 7.14
N THR A 329 -34.98 6.67 6.13
CA THR A 329 -36.27 7.27 5.76
C THR A 329 -37.36 6.54 6.53
N GLY A 330 -37.69 7.04 7.73
CA GLY A 330 -38.73 6.50 8.61
C GLY A 330 -40.15 6.59 8.03
N LYS A 331 -40.41 5.95 6.89
CA LYS A 331 -41.76 5.69 6.38
C LYS A 331 -42.31 4.52 7.18
N LYS A 332 -42.90 4.82 8.34
CA LYS A 332 -43.84 3.94 9.03
C LYS A 332 -44.90 3.52 8.02
N SER A 333 -44.83 2.30 7.49
CA SER A 333 -45.97 1.73 6.77
C SER A 333 -47.08 1.54 7.80
N GLY A 334 -48.09 2.42 7.73
CA GLY A 334 -49.29 2.34 8.55
C GLY A 334 -49.90 0.96 8.39
N SER A 335 -49.89 0.21 9.49
CA SER A 335 -50.76 -0.94 9.68
C SER A 335 -52.17 -0.37 9.87
N GLN A 336 -52.96 -0.34 8.79
CA GLN A 336 -54.40 -0.23 8.93
C GLN A 336 -54.88 -1.59 9.44
N ALA A 337 -55.15 -1.63 10.74
CA ALA A 337 -55.95 -2.67 11.34
C ALA A 337 -57.36 -2.57 10.75
N LEU A 338 -57.77 -3.66 10.10
CA LEU A 338 -59.14 -3.93 9.75
C LEU A 338 -59.90 -4.15 11.06
N ALA A 339 -60.78 -3.21 11.41
CA ALA A 339 -61.80 -3.41 12.42
C ALA A 339 -63.13 -3.62 11.68
N THR A 340 -63.80 -4.70 12.10
CA THR A 340 -65.18 -5.16 11.84
C THR A 340 -66.16 -4.16 11.27
#